data_AF-A0A833QS21-F1
#
_entry.id   AF-A0A833QS21-F1
#
_cell.length_a   1.000
_cell.length_b   1.000
_cell.length_c   1.000
_cell.angle_alpha   90.00
_cell.angle_beta   90.00
_cell.angle_gamma   90.00
#
_symmetry.space_group_name_H-M   'P 1'
#
loop_
_entity.id
_entity.type
_entity.pdbx_description
1 polymer ?
#
loop_
_entity_poly.entity_id
_entity_poly.type
_entity_poly.pdbx_seq_one_letter_code
_entity_poly.pdbx_strand_id
1 'polypeptide(L)'
;MENLTASEIAGFGVGAVLLCVTLAAPKLDSFIALSQRRTLGMCKRCGDLKMIACSNCKGIGSIRKGSNFFSNMVDDFYESMEDTPKPTPMEPCVKCQSKGRTACPECSVARRVTQ
;
A
#
# COMPACT_ATOMS: atom_id res chain seq x y z
N MET A 1 -23.63 -9.72 -39.64
CA MET A 1 -23.18 -8.60 -38.80
C MET A 1 -24.17 -8.48 -37.67
N GLU A 2 -23.79 -8.91 -36.48
CA GLU A 2 -24.60 -8.78 -35.28
C GLU A 2 -24.47 -7.33 -34.82
N ASN A 3 -25.53 -6.53 -35.02
CA ASN A 3 -25.53 -5.12 -34.67
C ASN A 3 -25.86 -5.01 -33.18
N LEU A 4 -24.91 -4.49 -32.40
CA LEU A 4 -25.12 -4.05 -31.02
C LEU A 4 -26.34 -3.13 -30.95
N THR A 5 -27.32 -3.50 -30.13
CA THR A 5 -28.54 -2.72 -29.95
C THR A 5 -28.20 -1.39 -29.24
N ALA A 6 -28.89 -0.29 -29.58
CA ALA A 6 -28.63 1.02 -28.98
C ALA A 6 -28.71 1.02 -27.44
N SER A 7 -29.56 0.15 -26.87
CA SER A 7 -29.68 -0.09 -25.43
C SER A 7 -28.45 -0.75 -24.80
N GLU A 8 -27.75 -1.61 -25.54
CA GLU A 8 -26.55 -2.30 -25.08
C GLU A 8 -25.35 -1.34 -25.04
N ILE A 9 -25.20 -0.49 -26.06
CA ILE A 9 -24.20 0.59 -26.09
C ILE A 9 -24.43 1.58 -24.95
N ALA A 10 -25.69 1.93 -24.67
CA ALA A 10 -26.04 2.79 -23.53
C ALA A 10 -25.67 2.13 -22.19
N GLY A 11 -25.95 0.83 -22.04
CA GLY A 11 -25.57 0.05 -20.85
C GLY A 11 -24.06 0.02 -20.63
N PHE A 12 -23.28 -0.22 -21.69
CA PHE A 12 -21.82 -0.18 -21.63
C PHE A 12 -21.28 1.22 -21.30
N GLY A 13 -21.88 2.27 -21.87
CA GLY A 13 -21.50 3.65 -21.58
C GLY A 13 -21.71 4.00 -20.10
N VAL A 14 -22.90 3.74 -19.55
CA VAL A 14 -23.21 4.00 -18.13
C VAL A 14 -22.34 3.14 -17.22
N GLY A 15 -22.16 1.86 -17.56
CA GLY A 15 -21.30 0.94 -16.81
C GLY A 15 -19.84 1.41 -16.75
N ALA A 16 -19.28 1.85 -17.87
CA ALA A 16 -17.91 2.37 -17.94
C ALA A 16 -17.75 3.66 -17.11
N VAL A 17 -18.73 4.57 -17.15
CA VAL A 17 -18.71 5.81 -16.34
C VAL A 17 -18.72 5.49 -14.84
N LEU A 18 -19.61 4.60 -14.40
CA LEU A 18 -19.68 4.20 -12.98
C LEU A 18 -18.38 3.53 -12.52
N LEU A 19 -17.77 2.71 -13.37
CA LEU A 19 -16.48 2.07 -13.08
C LEU A 19 -15.37 3.12 -12.93
N CYS A 20 -15.30 4.10 -13.84
CA CYS A 20 -14.34 5.20 -13.74
C CYS A 20 -14.53 6.03 -12.46
N VAL A 21 -15.77 6.35 -12.09
CA VAL A 21 -16.09 7.07 -10.83
C VAL A 21 -15.60 6.27 -9.63
N THR A 22 -15.87 4.97 -9.60
CA THR A 22 -15.46 4.09 -8.49
C THR A 22 -13.94 4.02 -8.36
N LEU A 23 -13.20 3.93 -9.48
CA LEU A 23 -11.73 3.94 -9.46
C LEU A 23 -11.15 5.31 -9.08
N ALA A 24 -11.86 6.40 -9.39
CA ALA A 24 -11.42 7.76 -9.07
C ALA A 24 -11.69 8.16 -7.61
N ALA A 25 -12.69 7.57 -6.95
CA ALA A 25 -13.06 7.94 -5.58
C ALA A 25 -11.91 7.83 -4.55
N PRO A 26 -11.12 6.74 -4.49
CA PRO A 26 -9.98 6.64 -3.56
C PRO A 26 -8.86 7.64 -3.86
N LYS A 27 -8.69 8.01 -5.14
CA LYS A 27 -7.72 9.02 -5.55
C LYS A 27 -8.13 10.38 -4.97
N LEU A 28 -9.39 10.79 -5.14
CA LEU A 28 -9.89 12.07 -4.62
C LEU A 28 -9.81 12.14 -3.10
N ASP A 29 -10.19 11.08 -2.40
CA ASP A 29 -10.08 11.03 -0.94
C ASP A 29 -8.61 11.17 -0.49
N SER A 30 -7.68 10.51 -1.18
CA SER A 30 -6.25 10.66 -0.90
C SER A 30 -5.76 12.10 -1.12
N PHE A 31 -6.22 12.79 -2.18
CA PHE A 31 -5.87 14.19 -2.45
C PHE A 31 -6.40 15.14 -1.38
N ILE A 32 -7.64 14.93 -0.90
CA ILE A 32 -8.25 15.76 0.14
C ILE A 32 -7.56 15.50 1.49
N ALA A 33 -7.29 14.25 1.83
CA ALA A 33 -6.50 13.92 3.02
C ALA A 33 -5.11 14.56 2.95
N LEU A 34 -4.45 14.55 1.79
CA LEU A 34 -3.16 15.23 1.58
C LEU A 34 -3.25 16.75 1.72
N SER A 35 -4.31 17.39 1.20
CA SER A 35 -4.47 18.85 1.29
C SER A 35 -4.74 19.30 2.73
N GLN A 36 -5.62 18.61 3.46
CA GLN A 36 -5.88 18.90 4.87
C GLN A 36 -4.63 18.69 5.73
N ARG A 37 -3.84 17.64 5.45
CA ARG A 37 -2.62 17.37 6.20
C ARG A 37 -1.53 18.43 6.02
N ARG A 38 -1.49 19.09 4.86
CA ARG A 38 -0.51 20.16 4.58
C ARG A 38 -0.78 21.43 5.39
N THR A 39 -2.05 21.78 5.60
CA THR A 39 -2.43 22.99 6.38
C THR A 39 -2.15 22.82 7.87
N LEU A 40 -2.22 21.60 8.39
CA LEU A 40 -1.98 21.28 9.82
C LEU A 40 -0.50 21.20 10.21
N GLY A 41 0.44 21.45 9.30
CA GLY A 41 1.88 21.41 9.60
C GLY A 41 2.42 20.01 9.91
N MET A 42 1.69 18.96 9.54
CA MET A 42 2.11 17.58 9.83
C MET A 42 3.36 17.18 9.07
N CYS A 43 4.15 16.28 9.64
CA CYS A 43 5.33 15.73 9.00
C CYS A 43 4.97 15.12 7.64
N LYS A 44 5.56 15.64 6.55
CA LYS A 44 5.30 15.19 5.18
C LYS A 44 5.62 13.72 4.92
N ARG A 45 6.45 13.12 5.79
CA ARG A 45 6.92 11.74 5.65
C ARG A 45 6.08 10.73 6.41
N CYS A 46 5.64 11.04 7.63
CA CYS A 46 4.88 10.11 8.48
C CYS A 46 3.45 10.59 8.83
N GLY A 47 3.06 11.80 8.45
CA GLY A 47 1.77 12.39 8.83
C GLY A 47 1.58 12.46 10.34
N ASP A 48 2.64 12.79 11.09
CA ASP A 48 2.70 12.86 12.56
C ASP A 48 2.44 11.56 13.33
N LEU A 49 2.38 10.42 12.63
CA LEU A 49 2.33 9.09 13.26
C LEU A 49 3.63 8.73 14.00
N LYS A 50 4.71 9.50 13.82
CA LYS A 50 6.06 9.32 14.38
C LYS A 50 6.74 7.98 14.03
N MET A 51 6.04 7.10 13.34
CA MET A 51 6.46 5.77 12.93
C MET A 51 6.15 5.61 11.43
N ILE A 52 7.02 4.92 10.72
CA ILE A 52 6.87 4.57 9.31
C ILE A 52 7.10 3.06 9.14
N ALA A 53 6.53 2.48 8.08
CA ALA A 53 6.83 1.09 7.73
C ALA A 53 8.33 0.91 7.49
N CYS A 54 8.90 -0.19 7.98
CA CYS A 54 10.29 -0.49 7.74
C CYS A 54 10.51 -0.69 6.23
N SER A 55 11.47 0.03 5.65
CA SER A 55 11.75 -0.06 4.22
C SER A 55 12.23 -1.44 3.75
N ASN A 56 12.70 -2.29 4.67
CA ASN A 56 13.33 -3.57 4.36
C ASN A 56 12.31 -4.73 4.36
N CYS A 57 11.41 -4.77 5.36
CA CYS A 57 10.34 -5.78 5.43
C CYS A 57 8.96 -5.23 5.06
N LYS A 58 8.87 -3.97 4.60
CA LYS A 58 7.64 -3.28 4.17
C LYS A 58 6.47 -3.33 5.17
N GLY A 59 6.72 -3.53 6.47
CA GLY A 59 5.66 -3.65 7.48
C GLY A 59 5.49 -5.05 8.07
N ILE A 60 6.05 -6.08 7.44
CA ILE A 60 5.81 -7.49 7.82
C ILE A 60 6.59 -7.88 9.09
N GLY A 61 7.79 -7.31 9.29
CA GLY A 61 8.68 -7.67 10.40
C GLY A 61 9.60 -8.85 10.10
N SER A 62 9.36 -9.62 9.05
CA SER A 62 10.26 -10.65 8.54
C SER A 62 10.61 -10.40 7.07
N ILE A 63 11.69 -11.03 6.61
CA ILE A 63 12.12 -11.02 5.21
C ILE A 63 12.28 -12.48 4.79
N ARG A 64 11.63 -12.86 3.70
CA ARG A 64 11.82 -14.18 3.10
C ARG A 64 13.21 -14.22 2.48
N LYS A 65 14.06 -15.16 2.92
CA LYS A 65 15.42 -15.26 2.41
C LYS A 65 15.39 -15.87 1.01
N GLY A 66 15.54 -15.01 0.00
CA GLY A 66 15.61 -15.39 -1.41
C GLY A 66 14.26 -15.39 -2.11
N SER A 67 13.88 -14.27 -2.75
CA SER A 67 12.87 -14.28 -3.81
C SER A 67 12.81 -12.92 -4.52
N ASN A 68 12.94 -12.96 -5.84
CA ASN A 68 12.69 -11.83 -6.74
C ASN A 68 11.25 -11.34 -6.60
N PHE A 69 11.06 -10.03 -6.66
CA PHE A 69 9.77 -9.33 -6.46
C PHE A 69 8.57 -9.92 -7.21
N PHE A 70 8.78 -10.47 -8.41
CA PHE A 70 7.72 -11.06 -9.24
C PHE A 70 7.19 -12.39 -8.72
N SER A 71 8.04 -13.24 -8.11
CA SER A 71 7.60 -14.55 -7.62
C SER A 71 6.66 -14.43 -6.43
N ASN A 72 6.87 -13.43 -5.56
CA ASN A 72 6.07 -13.28 -4.34
C ASN A 72 4.59 -12.94 -4.60
N MET A 73 4.24 -12.29 -5.70
CA MET A 73 2.84 -11.99 -6.02
C MET A 73 2.10 -13.23 -6.53
N VAL A 74 2.78 -14.13 -7.25
CA VAL A 74 2.18 -15.37 -7.74
C VAL A 74 2.17 -16.46 -6.68
N ASP A 75 3.19 -16.51 -5.82
CA ASP A 75 3.31 -17.45 -4.70
C ASP A 75 2.22 -17.23 -3.64
N ASP A 76 1.90 -15.98 -3.28
CA ASP A 76 0.85 -15.64 -2.30
C ASP A 76 -0.56 -16.01 -2.80
N PHE A 77 -0.80 -15.92 -4.11
CA PHE A 77 -2.05 -16.38 -4.74
C PHE A 77 -2.11 -17.92 -4.85
N TYR A 78 -0.99 -18.60 -5.08
CA TYR A 78 -0.92 -20.06 -5.20
C TYR A 78 -0.99 -20.75 -3.83
N GLU A 79 -0.32 -20.20 -2.82
CA GLU A 79 -0.35 -20.66 -1.42
C GLU A 79 -1.74 -20.46 -0.77
N SER A 80 -2.53 -19.50 -1.27
CA SER A 80 -3.96 -19.39 -0.89
C SER A 80 -4.85 -20.49 -1.50
N MET A 81 -4.36 -21.25 -2.48
CA MET A 81 -5.10 -22.34 -3.15
C MET A 81 -4.60 -23.75 -2.75
N GLU A 82 -3.35 -23.90 -2.31
CA GLU A 82 -2.82 -25.16 -1.79
C GLU A 82 -2.92 -25.24 -0.26
N ASP A 83 -3.67 -26.22 0.24
CA ASP A 83 -3.91 -26.51 1.66
C ASP A 83 -2.68 -27.13 2.38
N THR A 84 -1.46 -26.94 1.84
CA THR A 84 -0.22 -27.47 2.43
C THR A 84 0.92 -26.44 2.39
N PRO A 85 1.15 -25.67 3.47
CA PRO A 85 2.23 -24.69 3.50
C PRO A 85 3.58 -25.38 3.65
N LYS A 86 4.46 -25.26 2.65
CA LYS A 86 5.89 -25.49 2.83
C LYS A 86 6.48 -24.24 3.48
N PRO A 87 6.91 -24.26 4.75
CA PRO A 87 7.37 -23.07 5.43
C PRO A 87 8.63 -22.57 4.76
N THR A 88 8.50 -21.50 3.98
CA THR A 88 9.68 -20.80 3.50
C THR A 88 10.33 -20.07 4.66
N PRO A 89 11.67 -20.20 4.82
CA PRO A 89 12.35 -19.64 5.97
C PRO A 89 12.23 -18.11 5.94
N MET A 90 11.40 -17.60 6.85
CA MET A 90 11.27 -16.19 7.15
C MET A 90 12.33 -15.81 8.18
N GLU A 91 13.26 -14.92 7.81
CA GLU A 91 14.23 -14.38 8.75
C GLU A 91 13.70 -13.11 9.39
N PRO A 92 13.92 -12.91 10.71
CA PRO A 92 13.51 -11.70 11.40
C PRO A 92 14.21 -10.48 10.79
N CYS A 93 13.46 -9.42 10.53
CA CYS A 93 14.02 -8.20 9.98
C CYS A 93 14.85 -7.49 11.04
N VAL A 94 16.18 -7.62 10.96
CA VAL A 94 17.13 -7.00 11.89
C VAL A 94 16.97 -5.48 11.96
N LYS A 95 16.65 -4.83 10.82
CA LYS A 95 16.50 -3.37 10.72
C LYS A 95 15.36 -2.81 11.57
N CYS A 96 14.27 -3.55 11.75
CA CYS A 96 13.15 -3.15 12.61
C CYS A 96 13.00 -4.03 13.85
N GLN A 97 13.92 -4.97 14.08
CA GLN A 97 13.85 -5.97 15.15
C GLN A 97 12.50 -6.69 15.16
N SER A 98 12.05 -7.14 14.00
CA SER A 98 10.75 -7.82 13.82
C SER A 98 9.50 -7.00 14.09
N LYS A 99 9.61 -5.68 14.36
CA LYS A 99 8.45 -4.82 14.64
C LYS A 99 7.68 -4.38 13.39
N GLY A 100 8.26 -4.53 12.20
CA GLY A 100 7.68 -4.06 10.94
C GLY A 100 7.71 -2.54 10.72
N ARG A 101 8.01 -1.76 11.76
CA ARG A 101 7.98 -0.30 11.75
C ARG A 101 9.25 0.30 12.35
N THR A 102 9.60 1.50 11.91
CA THR A 102 10.74 2.28 12.40
C THR A 102 10.29 3.70 12.71
N ALA A 103 10.96 4.39 13.64
CA ALA A 103 10.66 5.79 13.92
C ALA A 103 10.89 6.68 12.68
N CYS A 104 10.08 7.72 12.53
CA CYS A 104 10.23 8.68 11.45
C CYS A 104 11.53 9.49 11.65
N PRO A 105 12.47 9.49 10.70
CA PRO A 105 13.73 10.21 10.84
C PRO A 105 13.54 11.73 10.94
N GLU A 106 12.58 12.27 10.21
CA GLU A 106 12.30 13.72 10.20
C GLU A 106 11.75 14.18 11.55
N CYS A 107 10.88 13.38 12.17
CA CYS A 107 10.30 13.73 13.48
C CYS A 107 11.28 13.57 14.63
N SER A 108 12.21 12.61 14.55
CA SER A 108 13.24 12.43 15.58
C SER A 108 14.32 13.50 15.52
N VAL A 109 14.57 14.08 14.34
CA VAL A 109 15.50 15.21 14.15
C VAL A 109 14.84 16.54 14.50
N ALA A 110 13.56 16.76 14.15
CA ALA A 110 12.85 18.01 14.45
C ALA A 110 12.79 18.35 15.95
N ARG A 111 12.84 17.34 16.84
CA ARG A 111 12.97 17.56 18.30
C ARG A 111 14.28 18.22 18.73
N ARG A 112 15.34 18.19 17.91
CA ARG A 112 16.66 18.74 18.27
C ARG A 112 16.86 20.21 17.91
N VAL A 113 15.99 20.80 17.09
CA VAL A 113 16.15 22.20 16.62
C VAL A 113 15.37 23.19 17.48
N THR A 114 14.54 22.71 18.42
CA THR A 114 13.74 23.54 19.33
C THR A 114 14.18 23.49 20.79
N GLN A 115 15.44 23.09 21.07
CA GLN A 115 16.08 23.27 22.38
C GLN A 115 17.21 24.29 22.30
#